data_AF-L9XCI0-F1
#
_entry.id   AF-L9XCI0-F1
#
_cell.length_a   1.000
_cell.length_b   1.000
_cell.length_c   1.000
_cell.angle_alpha   90.00
_cell.angle_beta   90.00
_cell.angle_gamma   90.00
#
_symmetry.space_group_name_H-M   'P 1'
#
loop_
_entity.id
_entity.type
_entity.pdbx_description
1 polymer ?
#
loop_
_entity_poly.entity_id
_entity_poly.type
_entity_poly.pdbx_seq_one_letter_code
_entity_poly.pdbx_strand_id
1 'polypeptide(L)'
;MNEELAALYGTYGNREGLSFDVGLHHDLTVRELAELLEQASDFVHYIGHTEENGFRCADGYLDAWSLDSVGAKAFLLNSCRSYEQGLALLEAGSVGGIATLNDIDNTDAIRIGSTIAQLLNQGFPLYAAANMVRAKSKVGGSYQLLGKGTTAVSQSKIGLPVRLSLTQSERQYHLRLKAYAKERLRIGATYQPYLSSTDAYHLLPKEVGPITVSKSDFAKITDMSEAAILLDDSIKMADEVKFKDIGLFSGSNS
;
A
#
# COMPACT_ATOMS: atom_id res chain seq x y z
N MET A 1 5.13 -14.64 16.48
CA MET A 1 5.87 -14.87 15.22
C MET A 1 5.19 -15.86 14.26
N ASN A 2 4.11 -16.59 14.62
CA ASN A 2 3.34 -17.40 13.63
C ASN A 2 2.16 -16.64 12.96
N GLU A 3 1.54 -15.68 13.66
CA GLU A 3 0.42 -14.90 13.09
C GLU A 3 0.87 -13.89 12.02
N GLU A 4 2.07 -13.31 12.17
CA GLU A 4 2.67 -12.37 11.21
C GLU A 4 2.96 -13.03 9.87
N LEU A 5 3.58 -14.22 9.91
CA LEU A 5 3.84 -15.03 8.72
C LEU A 5 2.55 -15.47 8.05
N ALA A 6 1.52 -15.87 8.80
CA ALA A 6 0.22 -16.25 8.24
C ALA A 6 -0.49 -15.06 7.56
N ALA A 7 -0.45 -13.86 8.16
CA ALA A 7 -0.99 -12.64 7.56
C ALA A 7 -0.23 -12.22 6.30
N LEU A 8 1.10 -12.40 6.27
CA LEU A 8 1.94 -12.15 5.10
C LEU A 8 1.72 -13.14 3.97
N TYR A 9 1.64 -14.44 4.28
CA TYR A 9 1.25 -15.47 3.31
C TYR A 9 -0.16 -15.21 2.77
N GLY A 10 -1.08 -14.66 3.56
CA GLY A 10 -2.37 -14.19 3.05
C GLY A 10 -2.26 -12.97 2.13
N THR A 11 -1.30 -12.07 2.41
CA THR A 11 -1.11 -10.81 1.67
C THR A 11 -0.37 -10.98 0.34
N TYR A 12 0.60 -11.90 0.28
CA TYR A 12 1.42 -12.16 -0.91
C TYR A 12 1.23 -13.57 -1.50
N GLY A 13 0.81 -14.54 -0.69
CA GLY A 13 1.06 -15.96 -0.91
C GLY A 13 -0.08 -16.79 -1.49
N ASN A 14 -1.24 -16.24 -1.84
CA ASN A 14 -2.17 -17.01 -2.68
C ASN A 14 -3.17 -16.13 -3.43
N ARG A 15 -2.81 -15.77 -4.67
CA ARG A 15 -3.81 -15.52 -5.70
C ARG A 15 -3.37 -16.27 -6.95
N GLU A 16 -4.05 -17.38 -7.22
CA GLU A 16 -3.98 -18.04 -8.53
C GLU A 16 -4.16 -16.96 -9.62
N GLY A 17 -3.11 -16.70 -10.40
CA GLY A 17 -3.10 -15.71 -11.47
C GLY A 17 -2.30 -14.43 -11.24
N LEU A 18 -1.42 -14.34 -10.23
CA LEU A 18 -0.42 -13.26 -10.13
C LEU A 18 0.81 -13.55 -11.01
N SER A 19 1.40 -12.49 -11.58
CA SER A 19 2.52 -12.56 -12.52
C SER A 19 3.88 -12.29 -11.87
N PHE A 20 4.04 -12.54 -10.57
CA PHE A 20 5.26 -12.24 -9.83
C PHE A 20 5.67 -13.41 -8.90
N ASP A 21 6.97 -13.54 -8.71
CA ASP A 21 7.62 -14.53 -7.85
C ASP A 21 7.80 -13.93 -6.45
N VAL A 22 7.36 -14.67 -5.41
CA VAL A 22 7.42 -14.21 -4.02
C VAL A 22 8.30 -15.17 -3.23
N GLY A 23 9.46 -14.68 -2.79
CA GLY A 23 10.31 -15.36 -1.82
C GLY A 23 9.97 -14.91 -0.40
N LEU A 24 9.79 -15.86 0.52
CA LEU A 24 9.68 -15.58 1.95
C LEU A 24 10.88 -16.19 2.67
N HIS A 25 11.59 -15.36 3.42
CA HIS A 25 12.77 -15.73 4.18
C HIS A 25 12.57 -15.34 5.64
N HIS A 26 13.03 -16.17 6.56
CA HIS A 26 12.91 -15.95 8.00
C HIS A 26 14.24 -16.22 8.69
N ASP A 27 14.45 -15.60 9.86
CA ASP A 27 15.63 -15.79 10.71
C ASP A 27 16.96 -15.72 9.94
N LEU A 28 17.06 -14.76 9.02
CA LEU A 28 18.25 -14.57 8.20
C LEU A 28 19.45 -14.17 9.06
N THR A 29 20.59 -14.74 8.75
CA THR A 29 21.89 -14.24 9.20
C THR A 29 22.21 -12.90 8.53
N VAL A 30 23.17 -12.16 9.09
CA VAL A 30 23.67 -10.89 8.52
C VAL A 30 24.08 -11.08 7.06
N ARG A 31 24.79 -12.18 6.76
CA ARG A 31 25.23 -12.52 5.41
C ARG A 31 24.04 -12.77 4.48
N GLU A 32 23.07 -13.56 4.91
CA GLU A 32 21.92 -13.90 4.06
C GLU A 32 21.00 -12.69 3.81
N LEU A 33 20.83 -11.80 4.79
CA LEU A 33 20.07 -10.56 4.59
C LEU A 33 20.80 -9.61 3.62
N ALA A 34 22.13 -9.49 3.74
CA ALA A 34 22.93 -8.71 2.81
C ALA A 34 22.81 -9.26 1.38
N GLU A 35 23.01 -10.57 1.20
CA GLU A 35 22.86 -11.25 -0.10
C GLU A 35 21.47 -11.03 -0.70
N LEU A 36 20.40 -11.06 0.12
CA LEU A 36 19.04 -10.81 -0.33
C LEU A 36 18.83 -9.35 -0.79
N LEU A 37 19.38 -8.38 -0.07
CA LEU A 37 19.27 -6.96 -0.41
C LEU A 37 20.10 -6.61 -1.67
N GLU A 38 21.23 -7.27 -1.86
CA GLU A 38 22.09 -7.16 -3.04
C GLU A 38 21.49 -7.83 -4.29
N GLN A 39 20.67 -8.87 -4.09
CA GLN A 39 20.00 -9.56 -5.18
C GLN A 39 19.00 -8.65 -5.91
N ALA A 40 19.01 -8.71 -7.24
CA ALA A 40 18.07 -7.98 -8.08
C ALA A 40 16.62 -8.37 -7.74
N SER A 41 15.85 -7.40 -7.24
CA SER A 41 14.44 -7.58 -6.89
C SER A 41 13.67 -6.29 -7.13
N ASP A 42 12.40 -6.40 -7.51
CA ASP A 42 11.56 -5.21 -7.69
C ASP A 42 11.12 -4.61 -6.36
N PHE A 43 11.04 -5.43 -5.31
CA PHE A 43 10.60 -5.01 -4.00
C PHE A 43 11.02 -5.95 -2.86
N VAL A 44 11.40 -5.36 -1.72
CA VAL A 44 11.67 -6.07 -0.46
C VAL A 44 10.76 -5.54 0.64
N HIS A 45 10.07 -6.43 1.35
CA HIS A 45 9.33 -6.10 2.57
C HIS A 45 10.07 -6.68 3.77
N TYR A 46 10.75 -5.83 4.53
CA TYR A 46 11.40 -6.23 5.77
C TYR A 46 10.43 -6.06 6.95
N ILE A 47 10.29 -7.10 7.76
CA ILE A 47 9.51 -7.09 9.00
C ILE A 47 10.40 -7.64 10.09
N GLY A 48 10.62 -6.82 11.11
CA GLY A 48 11.52 -7.19 12.20
C GLY A 48 11.89 -6.00 13.04
N HIS A 49 13.04 -6.10 13.69
CA HIS A 49 13.58 -5.05 14.53
C HIS A 49 14.73 -4.33 13.82
N THR A 50 14.74 -3.01 13.96
CA THR A 50 15.87 -2.16 13.58
C THR A 50 16.32 -1.45 14.85
N GLU A 51 17.62 -1.49 15.11
CA GLU A 51 18.26 -0.82 16.25
C GLU A 51 19.30 0.15 15.72
N GLU A 52 20.02 0.84 16.62
CA GLU A 52 21.08 1.80 16.24
C GLU A 52 22.15 1.17 15.33
N ASN A 53 22.41 -0.13 15.49
CA ASN A 53 23.41 -0.88 14.72
C ASN A 53 22.87 -1.51 13.42
N GLY A 54 21.60 -1.27 13.08
CA GLY A 54 20.98 -1.75 11.83
C GLY A 54 19.89 -2.82 12.01
N PHE A 55 19.66 -3.62 10.97
CA PHE A 55 18.65 -4.67 10.94
C PHE A 55 19.05 -5.85 11.83
N ARG A 56 18.18 -6.26 12.75
CA ARG A 56 18.43 -7.42 13.60
C ARG A 56 18.36 -8.71 12.79
N CYS A 57 19.44 -9.48 12.82
CA CYS A 57 19.60 -10.78 12.17
C CYS A 57 19.70 -11.89 13.24
N ALA A 58 19.71 -13.15 12.80
CA ALA A 58 19.84 -14.30 13.70
C ALA A 58 21.18 -14.36 14.44
N ASP A 59 22.24 -13.80 13.85
CA ASP A 59 23.63 -13.86 14.32
C ASP A 59 24.26 -12.46 14.55
N GLY A 60 23.48 -11.38 14.50
CA GLY A 60 23.99 -10.02 14.72
C GLY A 60 23.10 -8.92 14.18
N TYR A 61 23.72 -7.83 13.73
CA TYR A 61 23.05 -6.69 13.12
C TYR A 61 23.68 -6.38 11.77
N LEU A 62 22.85 -6.16 10.75
CA LEU A 62 23.28 -5.67 9.44
C LEU A 62 23.04 -4.16 9.37
N ASP A 63 24.12 -3.39 9.35
CA ASP A 63 24.04 -1.97 9.03
C ASP A 63 24.02 -1.80 7.50
N ALA A 64 22.93 -1.26 6.96
CA ALA A 64 22.77 -1.03 5.53
C ALA A 64 23.80 -0.05 4.96
N TRP A 65 24.41 0.81 5.79
CA TRP A 65 25.53 1.67 5.38
C TRP A 65 26.80 0.89 5.04
N SER A 66 26.89 -0.38 5.43
CA SER A 66 28.01 -1.27 5.07
C SER A 66 27.84 -1.94 3.70
N LEU A 67 26.67 -1.80 3.07
CA LEU A 67 26.40 -2.38 1.75
C LEU A 67 26.94 -1.46 0.65
N ASP A 68 27.81 -2.00 -0.22
CA ASP A 68 28.35 -1.24 -1.36
C ASP A 68 27.28 -0.97 -2.43
N SER A 69 26.32 -1.88 -2.57
CA SER A 69 25.20 -1.74 -3.51
C SER A 69 24.00 -2.56 -3.06
N VAL A 70 22.80 -2.19 -3.55
CA VAL A 70 21.59 -3.00 -3.38
C VAL A 70 20.88 -3.23 -4.71
N GLY A 71 20.35 -4.44 -4.87
CA GLY A 71 19.58 -4.85 -6.05
C GLY A 71 18.08 -4.63 -5.91
N ALA A 72 17.60 -4.40 -4.69
CA ALA A 72 16.21 -4.07 -4.41
C ALA A 72 15.84 -2.68 -4.94
N LYS A 73 14.93 -2.60 -5.92
CA LYS A 73 14.49 -1.31 -6.47
C LYS A 73 13.62 -0.53 -5.49
N ALA A 74 12.74 -1.22 -4.78
CA ALA A 74 11.87 -0.61 -3.79
C ALA A 74 11.84 -1.40 -2.49
N PHE A 75 11.47 -0.74 -1.39
CA PHE A 75 11.38 -1.42 -0.10
C PHE A 75 10.26 -0.88 0.80
N LEU A 76 9.83 -1.73 1.72
CA LEU A 76 9.03 -1.37 2.89
C LEU A 76 9.75 -1.91 4.12
N LEU A 77 10.23 -1.01 4.99
CA LEU A 77 10.86 -1.35 6.26
C LEU A 77 9.83 -1.20 7.38
N ASN A 78 9.12 -2.29 7.65
CA ASN A 78 8.13 -2.36 8.70
C ASN A 78 8.79 -2.75 10.04
N SER A 79 9.65 -1.85 10.50
CA SER A 79 10.46 -1.97 11.72
C SER A 79 10.60 -0.59 12.35
N CYS A 80 10.70 -0.52 13.68
CA CYS A 80 10.81 0.75 14.41
C CYS A 80 12.05 1.54 13.99
N ARG A 81 11.92 2.87 13.84
CA ARG A 81 13.03 3.80 13.57
C ARG A 81 13.92 3.39 12.37
N SER A 82 13.31 2.80 11.35
CA SER A 82 14.01 2.26 10.18
C SER A 82 14.46 3.31 9.15
N TYR A 83 14.20 4.59 9.40
CA TYR A 83 14.48 5.69 8.49
C TYR A 83 15.94 5.76 8.02
N GLU A 84 16.91 5.70 8.94
CA GLU A 84 18.34 5.79 8.60
C GLU A 84 18.81 4.61 7.75
N GLN A 85 18.33 3.40 8.06
CA GLN A 85 18.62 2.21 7.27
C GLN A 85 17.96 2.30 5.88
N GLY A 86 16.76 2.86 5.79
CA GLY A 86 16.11 3.14 4.51
C GLY A 86 16.87 4.17 3.66
N LEU A 87 17.46 5.20 4.27
CA LEU A 87 18.33 6.14 3.55
C LEU A 87 19.58 5.44 3.00
N ALA A 88 20.22 4.59 3.79
CA ALA A 88 21.37 3.81 3.34
C ALA A 88 21.02 2.94 2.12
N LEU A 89 19.85 2.29 2.10
CA LEU A 89 19.38 1.52 0.94
C LEU A 89 19.19 2.39 -0.30
N LEU A 90 18.74 3.65 -0.17
CA LEU A 90 18.67 4.58 -1.31
C LEU A 90 20.05 4.95 -1.85
N GLU A 91 20.97 5.30 -0.97
CA GLU A 91 22.35 5.65 -1.34
C GLU A 91 23.05 4.46 -2.03
N ALA A 92 22.77 3.23 -1.58
CA ALA A 92 23.31 2.01 -2.17
C ALA A 92 22.61 1.58 -3.49
N GLY A 93 21.55 2.28 -3.94
CA GLY A 93 20.97 2.05 -5.27
C GLY A 93 19.46 1.77 -5.33
N SER A 94 18.75 1.73 -4.20
CA SER A 94 17.28 1.64 -4.22
C SER A 94 16.67 2.90 -4.82
N VAL A 95 15.54 2.75 -5.53
CA VAL A 95 14.83 3.85 -6.21
C VAL A 95 13.89 4.59 -5.25
N GLY A 96 13.25 3.87 -4.34
CA GLY A 96 12.32 4.46 -3.38
C GLY A 96 11.83 3.45 -2.34
N GLY A 97 11.36 3.92 -1.20
CA GLY A 97 10.82 3.03 -0.20
C GLY A 97 9.98 3.72 0.85
N ILE A 98 9.47 2.92 1.79
CA ILE A 98 8.73 3.39 2.94
C ILE A 98 9.43 2.87 4.19
N ALA A 99 9.74 3.77 5.12
CA ALA A 99 10.40 3.45 6.39
C ALA A 99 9.69 4.16 7.53
N THR A 100 10.09 3.92 8.78
CA THR A 100 9.44 4.48 9.96
C THR A 100 10.38 5.41 10.72
N LEU A 101 9.86 6.52 11.22
CA LEU A 101 10.64 7.47 12.04
C LEU A 101 10.63 7.13 13.53
N ASN A 102 9.51 6.60 14.01
CA ASN A 102 9.26 6.39 15.44
C ASN A 102 8.96 4.93 15.71
N ASP A 103 8.92 4.57 16.99
CA ASP A 103 8.47 3.27 17.43
C ASP A 103 7.00 3.06 17.04
N ILE A 104 6.69 1.83 16.65
CA ILE A 104 5.35 1.40 16.25
C ILE A 104 5.06 0.12 17.02
N ASP A 105 3.90 0.05 17.67
CA ASP A 105 3.46 -1.17 18.32
C ASP A 105 3.31 -2.30 17.30
N ASN A 106 3.75 -3.52 17.63
CA ASN A 106 3.75 -4.65 16.70
C ASN A 106 2.39 -4.87 16.01
N THR A 107 1.29 -4.78 16.75
CA THR A 107 -0.07 -4.95 16.19
C THR A 107 -0.38 -3.92 15.10
N ASP A 108 0.04 -2.67 15.29
CA ASP A 108 -0.14 -1.62 14.29
C ASP A 108 0.84 -1.75 13.13
N ALA A 109 2.08 -2.20 13.38
CA ALA A 109 3.05 -2.50 12.35
C ALA A 109 2.53 -3.57 11.39
N ILE A 110 1.97 -4.67 11.91
CA ILE A 110 1.40 -5.75 11.09
C ILE A 110 0.24 -5.22 10.24
N ARG A 111 -0.70 -4.51 10.87
CA ARG A 111 -1.91 -4.02 10.19
C ARG A 111 -1.58 -2.99 9.11
N ILE A 112 -0.77 -1.99 9.44
CA ILE A 112 -0.40 -0.93 8.50
C ILE A 112 0.51 -1.48 7.40
N GLY A 113 1.52 -2.27 7.76
CA GLY A 113 2.43 -2.91 6.80
C GLY A 113 1.69 -3.82 5.82
N SER A 114 0.75 -4.64 6.29
CA SER A 114 -0.10 -5.47 5.42
C SER A 114 -0.96 -4.62 4.49
N THR A 115 -1.52 -3.50 4.98
CA THR A 115 -2.31 -2.58 4.15
C THR A 115 -1.44 -1.94 3.06
N ILE A 116 -0.23 -1.49 3.38
CA ILE A 116 0.71 -0.93 2.40
C ILE A 116 1.07 -1.99 1.36
N ALA A 117 1.47 -3.17 1.80
CA ALA A 117 1.78 -4.31 0.95
C ALA A 117 0.67 -4.62 -0.06
N GLN A 118 -0.58 -4.71 0.39
CA GLN A 118 -1.74 -4.94 -0.47
C GLN A 118 -1.94 -3.84 -1.51
N LEU A 119 -1.82 -2.57 -1.10
CA LEU A 119 -1.92 -1.43 -2.03
C LEU A 119 -0.81 -1.49 -3.10
N LEU A 120 0.43 -1.79 -2.70
CA LEU A 120 1.54 -1.93 -3.65
C LEU A 120 1.34 -3.10 -4.61
N ASN A 121 0.80 -4.23 -4.14
CA ASN A 121 0.48 -5.39 -4.97
C ASN A 121 -0.59 -5.09 -6.04
N GLN A 122 -1.54 -4.21 -5.74
CA GLN A 122 -2.53 -3.70 -6.71
C GLN A 122 -1.96 -2.61 -7.63
N GLY A 123 -0.68 -2.28 -7.47
CA GLY A 123 0.02 -1.32 -8.29
C GLY A 123 -0.21 0.13 -7.89
N PHE A 124 -0.68 0.41 -6.68
CA PHE A 124 -0.56 1.76 -6.13
C PHE A 124 0.93 2.14 -6.02
N PRO A 125 1.31 3.38 -6.39
CA PRO A 125 2.67 3.85 -6.17
C PRO A 125 2.96 4.06 -4.67
N LEU A 126 4.23 4.03 -4.28
CA LEU A 126 4.67 4.18 -2.87
C LEU A 126 4.03 5.41 -2.19
N TYR A 127 3.99 6.56 -2.87
CA TYR A 127 3.40 7.78 -2.31
C TYR A 127 1.91 7.61 -2.01
N ALA A 128 1.17 6.86 -2.83
CA ALA A 128 -0.27 6.68 -2.65
C ALA A 128 -0.53 5.79 -1.44
N ALA A 129 0.21 4.68 -1.35
CA ALA A 129 0.12 3.75 -0.23
C ALA A 129 0.44 4.45 1.11
N ALA A 130 1.57 5.16 1.18
CA ALA A 130 1.98 5.91 2.37
C ALA A 130 0.96 6.98 2.78
N ASN A 131 0.45 7.77 1.81
CA ASN A 131 -0.54 8.81 2.11
C ASN A 131 -1.89 8.23 2.58
N MET A 132 -2.31 7.09 2.05
CA MET A 132 -3.57 6.45 2.43
C MET A 132 -3.54 5.96 3.88
N VAL A 133 -2.45 5.32 4.30
CA VAL A 133 -2.32 4.86 5.70
C VAL A 133 -2.12 6.02 6.67
N ARG A 134 -1.37 7.06 6.28
CA ARG A 134 -1.19 8.29 7.07
C ARG A 134 -2.49 9.05 7.31
N ALA A 135 -3.40 9.05 6.32
CA ALA A 135 -4.70 9.71 6.46
C ALA A 135 -5.66 8.99 7.42
N LYS A 136 -5.41 7.72 7.75
CA LYS A 136 -6.35 6.87 8.51
C LYS A 136 -5.88 6.50 9.91
N SER A 137 -4.60 6.61 10.21
CA SER A 137 -4.07 6.24 11.51
C SER A 137 -3.15 7.33 12.03
N LYS A 138 -3.29 7.69 13.31
CA LYS A 138 -2.30 8.53 14.01
C LYS A 138 -0.89 7.91 13.92
N VAL A 139 -0.82 6.58 14.02
CA VAL A 139 0.41 5.78 13.89
C VAL A 139 0.90 5.72 12.43
N GLY A 140 0.01 5.94 11.46
CA GLY A 140 0.37 6.06 10.04
C GLY A 140 1.28 7.25 9.75
N GLY A 141 1.32 8.26 10.62
CA GLY A 141 2.26 9.37 10.54
C GLY A 141 3.73 8.97 10.75
N SER A 142 4.00 7.80 11.33
CA SER A 142 5.36 7.29 11.48
C SER A 142 5.95 6.79 10.17
N TYR A 143 5.12 6.40 9.20
CA TYR A 143 5.58 5.90 7.90
C TYR A 143 5.94 7.06 6.97
N GLN A 144 7.20 7.13 6.60
CA GLN A 144 7.77 8.13 5.73
C GLN A 144 8.14 7.55 4.38
N LEU A 145 7.93 8.36 3.36
CA LEU A 145 8.32 8.05 1.99
C LEU A 145 9.77 8.49 1.77
N LEU A 146 10.56 7.59 1.21
CA LEU A 146 11.95 7.77 0.86
C LEU A 146 12.12 7.67 -0.66
N GLY A 147 12.93 8.54 -1.25
CA GLY A 147 13.28 8.49 -2.66
C GLY A 147 12.10 8.76 -3.60
N LYS A 148 12.05 8.05 -4.73
CA LYS A 148 11.06 8.30 -5.79
C LYS A 148 9.70 7.69 -5.46
N GLY A 149 8.83 8.50 -4.89
CA GLY A 149 7.48 8.10 -4.51
C GLY A 149 6.57 7.56 -5.60
N THR A 150 6.81 7.93 -6.87
CA THR A 150 6.02 7.48 -8.02
C THR A 150 6.31 6.05 -8.45
N THR A 151 7.31 5.40 -7.83
CA THR A 151 7.67 4.01 -8.08
C THR A 151 6.48 3.11 -7.76
N ALA A 152 6.10 2.28 -8.72
CA ALA A 152 5.08 1.24 -8.57
C ALA A 152 5.77 -0.12 -8.60
N VAL A 153 5.50 -0.94 -7.59
CA VAL A 153 6.09 -2.28 -7.42
C VAL A 153 5.41 -3.30 -8.34
N SER A 154 4.10 -3.11 -8.59
CA SER A 154 3.29 -3.98 -9.42
C SER A 154 2.57 -3.19 -10.52
N GLN A 155 2.27 -3.88 -11.63
CA GLN A 155 1.35 -3.36 -12.63
C GLN A 155 -0.09 -3.65 -12.18
N SER A 156 -0.96 -2.64 -12.27
CA SER A 156 -2.40 -2.89 -12.06
C SER A 156 -2.89 -3.60 -13.31
N LYS A 157 -3.69 -4.66 -13.15
CA LYS A 157 -4.15 -5.47 -14.29
C LYS A 157 -5.17 -4.71 -15.16
N ILE A 158 -5.84 -3.71 -14.59
CA ILE A 158 -6.89 -2.93 -15.25
C ILE A 158 -6.74 -1.45 -14.90
N GLY A 159 -6.12 -0.68 -15.79
CA GLY A 159 -6.12 0.78 -15.73
C GLY A 159 -5.32 1.39 -14.57
N LEU A 160 -5.94 2.36 -13.87
CA LEU A 160 -5.29 3.12 -12.81
C LEU A 160 -5.72 2.63 -11.43
N PRO A 161 -4.79 2.60 -10.46
CA PRO A 161 -5.16 2.40 -9.07
C PRO A 161 -6.08 3.54 -8.64
N VAL A 162 -7.29 3.19 -8.23
CA VAL A 162 -8.32 4.13 -7.79
C VAL A 162 -8.66 3.88 -6.33
N ARG A 163 -8.77 4.97 -5.57
CA ARG A 163 -9.37 4.98 -4.25
C ARG A 163 -10.81 5.40 -4.37
N LEU A 164 -11.71 4.59 -3.82
CA LEU A 164 -13.11 4.94 -3.64
C LEU A 164 -13.34 5.42 -2.22
N SER A 165 -14.22 6.40 -2.02
CA SER A 165 -14.68 6.83 -0.71
C SER A 165 -16.17 7.03 -0.75
N LEU A 166 -16.85 6.47 0.24
CA LEU A 166 -18.30 6.48 0.32
C LEU A 166 -18.72 7.24 1.56
N THR A 167 -19.64 8.17 1.39
CA THR A 167 -20.31 8.86 2.49
C THR A 167 -21.80 8.66 2.35
N GLN A 168 -22.50 8.33 3.44
CA GLN A 168 -23.95 8.27 3.45
C GLN A 168 -24.51 9.61 3.93
N SER A 169 -25.48 10.16 3.18
CA SER A 169 -26.29 11.28 3.63
C SER A 169 -27.76 10.88 3.50
N GLU A 170 -28.49 10.96 4.61
CA GLU A 170 -29.88 10.48 4.71
C GLU A 170 -30.04 9.02 4.23
N ARG A 171 -30.61 8.82 3.03
CA ARG A 171 -30.86 7.53 2.38
C ARG A 171 -30.08 7.35 1.07
N GLN A 172 -29.14 8.25 0.78
CA GLN A 172 -28.33 8.23 -0.43
C GLN A 172 -26.85 7.98 -0.10
N TYR A 173 -26.19 7.28 -1.03
CA TYR A 173 -24.75 7.05 -0.97
C TYR A 173 -24.06 7.95 -1.97
N HIS A 174 -23.02 8.64 -1.52
CA HIS A 174 -22.19 9.50 -2.34
C HIS A 174 -20.81 8.90 -2.48
N LEU A 175 -20.41 8.65 -3.73
CA LEU A 175 -19.11 8.12 -4.09
C LEU A 175 -18.17 9.27 -4.48
N ARG A 176 -16.95 9.22 -3.95
CA ARG A 176 -15.80 9.99 -4.43
C ARG A 176 -14.76 9.01 -4.95
N LEU A 177 -14.19 9.31 -6.11
CA LEU A 177 -13.17 8.51 -6.74
C LEU A 177 -11.91 9.34 -6.91
N LYS A 178 -10.77 8.81 -6.49
CA LYS A 178 -9.45 9.43 -6.71
C LYS A 178 -8.55 8.42 -7.39
N ALA A 179 -8.19 8.66 -8.65
CA ALA A 179 -7.17 7.87 -9.32
C ALA A 179 -5.77 8.38 -8.96
N TYR A 180 -4.82 7.47 -8.86
CA TYR A 180 -3.43 7.78 -8.55
C TYR A 180 -2.59 7.59 -9.82
N ALA A 181 -1.85 8.64 -10.16
CA ALA A 181 -0.98 8.65 -11.31
C ALA A 181 0.26 7.76 -11.07
N LYS A 182 0.67 7.05 -12.12
CA LYS A 182 1.97 6.35 -12.19
C LYS A 182 2.91 7.14 -13.10
N GLU A 183 4.20 6.80 -13.13
CA GLU A 183 5.20 7.50 -13.97
C GLU A 183 4.80 7.69 -15.44
N ARG A 184 4.11 6.71 -16.03
CA ARG A 184 3.69 6.76 -17.44
C ARG A 184 2.41 7.54 -17.68
N LEU A 185 1.65 7.89 -16.64
CA LEU A 185 0.37 8.59 -16.77
C LEU A 185 0.48 9.99 -16.15
N ARG A 186 0.73 10.98 -17.00
CA ARG A 186 1.01 12.36 -16.59
C ARG A 186 -0.29 13.12 -16.29
N ILE A 187 -0.15 14.21 -15.54
CA ILE A 187 -1.22 15.19 -15.28
C ILE A 187 -1.87 15.58 -16.62
N GLY A 188 -3.21 15.55 -16.69
CA GLY A 188 -3.98 15.84 -17.90
C GLY A 188 -4.56 14.61 -18.62
N ALA A 189 -4.27 13.40 -18.16
CA ALA A 189 -4.97 12.20 -18.64
C ALA A 189 -6.47 12.24 -18.29
N THR A 190 -7.33 11.66 -19.14
CA THR A 190 -8.77 11.56 -18.89
C THR A 190 -9.15 10.18 -18.34
N TYR A 191 -10.05 10.16 -17.37
CA TYR A 191 -10.65 8.96 -16.79
C TYR A 191 -12.18 9.08 -16.85
N GLN A 192 -12.85 8.04 -17.32
CA GLN A 192 -14.31 7.94 -17.32
C GLN A 192 -14.71 6.85 -16.31
N PRO A 193 -15.37 7.22 -15.20
CA PRO A 193 -15.95 6.23 -14.28
C PRO A 193 -17.02 5.42 -15.00
N TYR A 194 -17.02 4.10 -14.81
CA TYR A 194 -18.08 3.24 -15.34
C TYR A 194 -19.32 3.29 -14.44
N LEU A 195 -20.08 4.37 -14.56
CA LEU A 195 -21.23 4.69 -13.72
C LEU A 195 -22.45 4.99 -14.59
N SER A 196 -23.58 4.34 -14.31
CA SER A 196 -24.85 4.61 -15.02
C SER A 196 -25.33 6.06 -14.87
N SER A 197 -24.84 6.76 -13.84
CA SER A 197 -25.22 8.12 -13.49
C SER A 197 -24.38 9.21 -14.17
N THR A 198 -23.30 8.87 -14.89
CA THR A 198 -22.46 9.86 -15.59
C THR A 198 -21.65 9.26 -16.74
N ASP A 199 -21.73 9.90 -17.91
CA ASP A 199 -20.90 9.58 -19.09
C ASP A 199 -19.72 10.56 -19.28
N ALA A 200 -19.44 11.41 -18.29
CA ALA A 200 -18.42 12.45 -18.40
C ALA A 200 -16.98 11.92 -18.31
N TYR A 201 -16.10 12.47 -19.14
CA TYR A 201 -14.65 12.33 -18.98
C TYR A 201 -14.14 13.32 -17.92
N HIS A 202 -13.31 12.83 -17.00
CA HIS A 202 -12.70 13.63 -15.94
C HIS A 202 -11.19 13.71 -16.11
N LEU A 203 -10.61 14.90 -15.90
CA LEU A 203 -9.15 15.07 -15.91
C LEU A 203 -8.52 14.58 -14.61
N LEU A 204 -7.49 13.76 -14.73
CA LEU A 204 -6.64 13.31 -13.64
C LEU A 204 -5.57 14.35 -13.30
N PRO A 205 -5.18 14.51 -12.03
CA PRO A 205 -5.48 13.65 -10.87
C PRO A 205 -6.63 14.15 -9.97
N LYS A 206 -7.61 14.88 -10.54
CA LYS A 206 -8.72 15.43 -9.75
C LYS A 206 -9.53 14.31 -9.09
N GLU A 207 -9.94 14.52 -7.83
CA GLU A 207 -10.98 13.69 -7.23
C GLU A 207 -12.30 13.92 -7.97
N VAL A 208 -12.93 12.83 -8.40
CA VAL A 208 -14.20 12.80 -9.11
C VAL A 208 -15.33 12.59 -8.11
N GLY A 209 -16.37 13.42 -8.22
CA GLY A 209 -17.55 13.38 -7.36
C GLY A 209 -17.66 14.57 -6.40
N PRO A 210 -18.57 14.51 -5.41
CA PRO A 210 -19.41 13.37 -5.06
C PRO A 210 -20.42 13.00 -6.15
N ILE A 211 -20.62 11.70 -6.39
CA ILE A 211 -21.63 11.16 -7.31
C ILE A 211 -22.61 10.31 -6.50
N THR A 212 -23.91 10.57 -6.63
CA THR A 212 -24.92 9.71 -6.02
C THR A 212 -24.94 8.36 -6.73
N VAL A 213 -24.80 7.27 -5.97
CA VAL A 213 -24.71 5.91 -6.50
C VAL A 213 -25.80 5.00 -5.91
N SER A 214 -26.35 4.13 -6.76
CA SER A 214 -27.25 3.06 -6.32
C SER A 214 -26.46 1.83 -5.86
N LYS A 215 -27.14 0.87 -5.21
CA LYS A 215 -26.52 -0.42 -4.84
C LYS A 215 -25.97 -1.18 -6.06
N SER A 216 -26.68 -1.12 -7.18
CA SER A 216 -26.28 -1.78 -8.43
C SER A 216 -25.10 -1.10 -9.10
N ASP A 217 -24.96 0.22 -8.98
CA ASP A 217 -23.80 0.93 -9.53
C ASP A 217 -22.54 0.61 -8.73
N PHE A 218 -22.66 0.48 -7.42
CA PHE A 218 -21.54 0.10 -6.56
C PHE A 218 -20.97 -1.26 -6.95
N ALA A 219 -21.83 -2.28 -7.12
CA ALA A 219 -21.40 -3.61 -7.51
C ALA A 219 -20.64 -3.61 -8.85
N LYS A 220 -21.09 -2.82 -9.84
CA LYS A 220 -20.41 -2.71 -11.14
C LYS A 220 -19.00 -2.12 -11.02
N ILE A 221 -18.82 -1.08 -10.19
CA ILE A 221 -17.51 -0.44 -10.04
C ILE A 221 -16.54 -1.37 -9.33
N THR A 222 -16.97 -2.05 -8.26
CA THR A 222 -16.10 -2.94 -7.48
C THR A 222 -15.72 -4.20 -8.24
N ASP A 223 -16.59 -4.69 -9.12
CA ASP A 223 -16.34 -5.89 -9.92
C ASP A 223 -15.34 -5.63 -11.06
N MET A 224 -15.30 -4.41 -11.59
CA MET A 224 -14.40 -4.03 -12.70
C MET A 224 -13.04 -3.48 -12.26
N SER A 225 -12.86 -3.16 -10.98
CA SER A 225 -11.65 -2.48 -10.51
C SER A 225 -10.96 -3.25 -9.39
N GLU A 226 -9.63 -3.40 -9.50
CA GLU A 226 -8.74 -3.74 -8.38
C GLU A 226 -8.60 -2.53 -7.43
N ALA A 227 -9.72 -1.87 -7.11
CA ALA A 227 -9.76 -0.62 -6.37
C ALA A 227 -9.54 -0.85 -4.88
N ALA A 228 -8.85 0.10 -4.26
CA ALA A 228 -8.85 0.22 -2.81
C ALA A 228 -10.09 1.03 -2.39
N ILE A 229 -10.92 0.45 -1.53
CA ILE A 229 -12.09 1.11 -0.98
C ILE A 229 -11.72 1.67 0.38
N LEU A 230 -11.77 2.99 0.49
CA LEU A 230 -11.62 3.70 1.75
C LEU A 230 -13.00 3.78 2.43
N LEU A 231 -13.15 3.03 3.51
CA LEU A 231 -14.24 3.18 4.47
C LEU A 231 -13.82 4.17 5.57
N ASP A 232 -14.76 4.61 6.40
CA ASP A 232 -14.50 5.63 7.42
C ASP A 232 -13.38 5.20 8.39
N ASP A 233 -13.30 3.92 8.74
CA ASP A 233 -12.32 3.42 9.71
C ASP A 233 -11.30 2.42 9.14
N SER A 234 -11.37 2.08 7.85
CA SER A 234 -10.46 1.08 7.26
C SER A 234 -10.27 1.25 5.76
N ILE A 235 -9.16 0.71 5.26
CA ILE A 235 -8.94 0.48 3.83
C ILE A 235 -9.25 -1.00 3.60
N LYS A 236 -10.15 -1.30 2.68
CA LYS A 236 -10.50 -2.66 2.27
C LYS A 236 -10.35 -2.80 0.76
N MET A 237 -10.03 -4.00 0.32
CA MET A 237 -9.96 -4.28 -1.11
C MET A 237 -11.36 -4.46 -1.71
N ALA A 238 -11.57 -4.10 -2.97
CA ALA A 238 -12.91 -4.12 -3.57
C ALA A 238 -13.59 -5.51 -3.57
N ASP A 239 -12.81 -6.58 -3.69
CA ASP A 239 -13.25 -7.98 -3.61
C ASP A 239 -13.64 -8.41 -2.18
N GLU A 240 -13.21 -7.68 -1.16
CA GLU A 240 -13.51 -7.93 0.25
C GLU A 240 -14.71 -7.12 0.78
N VAL A 241 -15.27 -6.21 -0.02
CA VAL A 241 -16.35 -5.31 0.41
C VAL A 241 -17.64 -5.66 -0.30
N LYS A 242 -18.60 -6.20 0.47
CA LYS A 242 -19.99 -6.26 0.00
C LYS A 242 -20.67 -4.94 0.33
N PHE A 243 -21.69 -4.58 -0.45
CA PHE A 243 -22.49 -3.38 -0.21
C PHE A 243 -23.01 -3.28 1.24
N LYS A 244 -23.32 -4.42 1.87
CA LYS A 244 -23.79 -4.50 3.27
C LYS A 244 -22.71 -4.21 4.33
N ASP A 245 -21.43 -4.32 3.96
CA ASP A 245 -20.29 -4.12 4.86
C ASP A 245 -19.86 -2.64 4.90
N ILE A 246 -20.38 -1.84 3.96
CA ILE A 246 -20.33 -0.38 3.98
C ILE A 246 -21.47 0.04 4.91
N GLY A 247 -21.14 0.34 6.16
CA GLY A 247 -22.10 0.49 7.25
C GLY A 247 -23.41 1.16 6.86
N LEU A 248 -24.53 0.45 7.06
CA LEU A 248 -25.81 1.09 7.32
C LEU A 248 -25.71 1.74 8.70
N PHE A 249 -25.14 2.94 8.79
CA PHE A 249 -25.27 3.73 10.00
C PHE A 249 -26.51 4.60 9.84
N SER A 250 -27.58 4.17 10.53
CA SER A 250 -28.66 5.06 10.93
C SER A 250 -28.03 6.30 11.54
N GLY A 251 -28.35 7.46 10.98
CA GLY A 251 -27.98 8.74 11.57
C GLY A 251 -28.29 8.70 13.06
N SER A 252 -27.37 9.27 13.84
CA SER A 252 -27.68 9.71 15.18
C SER A 252 -28.93 10.60 15.10
N ASN A 253 -30.07 10.05 15.53
CA ASN A 253 -31.11 10.88 16.09
C ASN A 253 -30.55 11.45 17.39
N SER A 254 -30.86 12.73 17.60
CA SER A 254 -30.51 13.65 18.69
C SER A 254 -29.06 14.13 18.76
#